data_AF-A0A6M1ST45-F1
#
_entry.id   AF-A0A6M1ST45-F1
#
_cell.length_a   1.000
_cell.length_b   1.000
_cell.length_c   1.000
_cell.angle_alpha   90.00
_cell.angle_beta   90.00
_cell.angle_gamma   90.00
#
_symmetry.space_group_name_H-M   'P 1'
#
loop_
_entity.id
_entity.type
_entity.pdbx_description
1 polymer ?
#
loop_
_entity_poly.entity_id
_entity_poly.type
_entity_poly.pdbx_seq_one_letter_code
_entity_poly.pdbx_strand_id
1 'polypeptide(L)'
;AVYEGEYLLGTSIARPLIAKRLVEIARATGCDAISHGATGKGNDQVRFELGAYALWPGVKVIAPWREWDLNSRESLLAYAAKHEIPIAKKPGGGSPYSMDANALHISYEGGGLEDPWWCPPDDIWRWTKNPEDAPNEAEEITVSFEKGDA
;
A
#
# COMPACT_ATOMS: atom_id res chain seq x y z
N ALA A 1 -17.94 -7.90 0.16
CA ALA A 1 -17.27 -9.15 0.56
C ALA A 1 -16.27 -8.82 1.66
N VAL A 2 -16.12 -9.70 2.66
CA VAL A 2 -15.16 -9.54 3.77
C VAL A 2 -14.23 -10.74 3.75
N TYR A 3 -12.93 -10.50 3.64
CA TYR A 3 -11.91 -11.55 3.58
C TYR A 3 -11.66 -12.10 4.98
N GLU A 4 -11.72 -13.43 5.11
CA GLU A 4 -11.58 -14.16 6.39
C GLU A 4 -12.53 -13.65 7.50
N GLY A 5 -13.64 -13.00 7.11
CA GLY A 5 -14.64 -12.47 8.04
C GLY A 5 -14.31 -11.12 8.68
N GLU A 6 -13.09 -10.59 8.50
CA GLU A 6 -12.64 -9.39 9.19
C GLU A 6 -12.12 -8.28 8.26
N TYR A 7 -11.47 -8.64 7.13
CA TYR A 7 -10.75 -7.68 6.33
C TYR A 7 -11.53 -7.16 5.10
N LEU A 8 -11.67 -5.84 5.00
CA LEU A 8 -12.46 -5.16 3.95
C LEU A 8 -11.74 -4.95 2.61
N LEU A 9 -10.60 -5.59 2.38
CA LEU A 9 -9.93 -5.64 1.06
C LEU A 9 -9.47 -4.28 0.48
N GLY A 10 -9.31 -3.24 1.32
CA GLY A 10 -8.96 -1.89 0.84
C GLY A 10 -7.59 -1.81 0.14
N THR A 11 -6.61 -2.62 0.54
CA THR A 11 -5.32 -2.74 -0.15
C THR A 11 -5.56 -3.43 -1.49
N SER A 12 -6.19 -4.61 -1.47
CA SER A 12 -6.40 -5.48 -2.61
C SER A 12 -7.14 -4.82 -3.77
N ILE A 13 -8.17 -4.03 -3.51
CA ILE A 13 -9.02 -3.41 -4.54
C ILE A 13 -8.29 -2.31 -5.32
N ALA A 14 -7.31 -1.63 -4.71
CA ALA A 14 -6.57 -0.56 -5.36
C ALA A 14 -5.56 -1.07 -6.40
N ARG A 15 -5.00 -2.28 -6.22
CA ARG A 15 -3.87 -2.78 -7.03
C ARG A 15 -4.26 -3.01 -8.50
N PRO A 16 -5.40 -3.63 -8.83
CA PRO A 16 -5.84 -3.75 -10.22
C PRO A 16 -6.04 -2.39 -10.91
N LEU A 17 -6.54 -1.37 -10.20
CA LEU A 17 -6.68 -0.03 -10.75
C LEU A 17 -5.33 0.60 -11.07
N ILE A 18 -4.35 0.50 -10.16
CA ILE A 18 -2.99 0.99 -10.39
C ILE A 18 -2.33 0.22 -11.55
N ALA A 19 -2.44 -1.11 -11.58
CA ALA A 19 -1.90 -1.93 -12.67
C ALA A 19 -2.51 -1.54 -14.03
N LYS A 20 -3.82 -1.31 -14.08
CA LYS A 20 -4.50 -0.81 -15.28
C LYS A 20 -3.92 0.51 -15.75
N ARG A 21 -3.79 1.48 -14.85
CA ARG A 21 -3.27 2.80 -15.22
C ARG A 21 -1.81 2.74 -15.65
N LEU A 22 -1.01 1.90 -15.00
CA LEU A 22 0.40 1.66 -15.35
C LEU A 22 0.52 1.10 -16.78
N VAL A 23 -0.26 0.09 -17.14
CA VAL A 23 -0.29 -0.50 -18.49
C VAL A 23 -0.75 0.51 -19.54
N GLU A 24 -1.80 1.28 -19.27
CA GLU A 24 -2.29 2.33 -20.18
C GLU A 24 -1.22 3.36 -20.49
N ILE A 25 -0.52 3.86 -19.46
CA ILE A 25 0.54 4.85 -19.62
C ILE A 25 1.72 4.25 -20.37
N ALA A 26 2.17 3.05 -19.99
CA ALA A 26 3.30 2.38 -20.64
C ALA A 26 3.09 2.23 -22.15
N ARG A 27 1.87 1.85 -22.57
CA ARG A 27 1.52 1.79 -24.00
C ARG A 27 1.50 3.17 -24.65
N ALA A 28 0.91 4.16 -23.99
CA ALA A 28 0.84 5.53 -24.52
C ALA A 28 2.22 6.19 -24.69
N THR A 29 3.20 5.80 -23.88
CA THR A 29 4.57 6.32 -23.94
C THR A 29 5.53 5.45 -24.76
N GLY A 30 5.06 4.34 -25.33
CA GLY A 30 5.90 3.43 -26.11
C GLY A 30 6.93 2.66 -25.28
N CYS A 31 6.66 2.42 -24.00
CA CYS A 31 7.49 1.54 -23.17
C CYS A 31 7.28 0.08 -23.58
N ASP A 32 8.30 -0.77 -23.41
CA ASP A 32 8.23 -2.22 -23.66
C ASP A 32 8.09 -3.05 -22.36
N ALA A 33 8.15 -2.40 -21.21
CA ALA A 33 8.13 -3.02 -19.89
C ALA A 33 7.45 -2.11 -18.86
N ILE A 34 7.04 -2.72 -17.74
CA ILE A 34 6.55 -2.02 -16.55
C ILE A 34 7.40 -2.39 -15.33
N SER A 35 7.40 -1.56 -14.28
CA SER A 35 8.09 -1.85 -13.03
C SER A 35 7.23 -1.53 -11.81
N HIS A 36 7.37 -2.32 -10.74
CA HIS A 36 6.72 -2.08 -9.45
C HIS A 36 7.67 -2.27 -8.26
N GLY A 37 7.38 -1.56 -7.17
CA GLY A 37 8.17 -1.61 -5.93
C GLY A 37 7.68 -2.59 -4.87
N ALA A 38 6.70 -3.46 -5.17
CA ALA A 38 6.24 -4.47 -4.21
C ALA A 38 7.35 -5.44 -3.83
N THR A 39 7.42 -5.82 -2.55
CA THR A 39 8.44 -6.75 -2.03
C THR A 39 8.14 -8.19 -2.45
N GLY A 40 9.18 -9.04 -2.47
CA GLY A 40 9.06 -10.46 -2.83
C GLY A 40 8.31 -11.33 -1.83
N LYS A 41 7.97 -10.82 -0.64
CA LYS A 41 7.26 -11.56 0.41
C LYS A 41 5.77 -11.23 0.50
N GLY A 42 5.35 -10.10 -0.06
CA GLY A 42 3.99 -9.59 0.07
C GLY A 42 3.04 -10.06 -1.04
N ASN A 43 1.74 -9.87 -0.81
CA ASN A 43 0.68 -10.20 -1.77
C ASN A 43 0.62 -9.24 -2.97
N ASP A 44 1.12 -8.02 -2.80
CA ASP A 44 1.00 -6.96 -3.82
C ASP A 44 1.73 -7.27 -5.12
N GLN A 45 2.85 -7.99 -5.09
CA GLN A 45 3.53 -8.42 -6.31
C GLN A 45 2.60 -9.26 -7.20
N VAL A 46 1.85 -10.19 -6.59
CA VAL A 46 0.92 -11.07 -7.30
C VAL A 46 -0.22 -10.25 -7.89
N ARG A 47 -0.75 -9.30 -7.11
CA ARG A 47 -1.86 -8.43 -7.54
C ARG A 47 -1.47 -7.54 -8.72
N PHE A 48 -0.28 -6.93 -8.68
CA PHE A 48 0.23 -6.10 -9.77
C PHE A 48 0.49 -6.92 -11.03
N GLU A 49 1.21 -8.03 -10.90
CA GLU A 49 1.60 -8.86 -12.04
C GLU A 49 0.41 -9.54 -12.70
N LEU A 50 -0.51 -10.11 -11.92
CA LEU A 50 -1.71 -10.74 -12.47
C LEU A 50 -2.56 -9.72 -13.23
N GLY A 51 -2.72 -8.51 -12.68
CA GLY A 51 -3.42 -7.41 -13.36
C GLY A 51 -2.71 -6.96 -14.64
N ALA A 52 -1.38 -6.85 -14.60
CA ALA A 52 -0.58 -6.49 -15.76
C ALA A 52 -0.67 -7.54 -16.87
N TYR A 53 -0.49 -8.83 -16.56
CA TYR A 53 -0.56 -9.91 -17.54
C TYR A 53 -1.97 -10.08 -18.13
N ALA A 54 -3.02 -9.82 -17.36
CA ALA A 54 -4.39 -9.84 -17.86
C ALA A 54 -4.66 -8.72 -18.89
N LEU A 55 -4.07 -7.53 -18.69
CA LEU A 55 -4.28 -6.37 -19.55
C LEU A 55 -3.27 -6.28 -20.71
N TRP A 56 -2.08 -6.82 -20.51
CA TRP A 56 -1.01 -6.88 -21.49
C TRP A 56 -0.26 -8.23 -21.40
N PRO A 57 -0.81 -9.28 -22.03
CA PRO A 57 -0.16 -10.58 -22.08
C PRO A 57 1.26 -10.46 -22.67
N GLY A 58 2.23 -11.06 -21.99
CA GLY A 58 3.64 -11.05 -22.41
C GLY A 58 4.42 -9.77 -22.08
N VAL A 59 3.83 -8.79 -21.38
CA VAL A 59 4.58 -7.62 -20.90
C VAL A 59 5.76 -8.05 -20.02
N LYS A 60 6.91 -7.43 -20.21
CA LYS A 60 8.04 -7.61 -19.29
C LYS A 60 7.77 -6.83 -18.00
N VAL A 61 7.77 -7.51 -16.86
CA VAL A 61 7.70 -6.88 -15.54
C VAL A 61 9.07 -6.88 -14.90
N ILE A 62 9.51 -5.72 -14.42
CA ILE A 62 10.75 -5.52 -13.67
C ILE A 62 10.40 -5.27 -12.20
N ALA A 63 10.83 -6.15 -11.31
CA ALA A 63 10.55 -6.04 -9.87
C ALA A 63 11.88 -5.95 -9.11
N PRO A 64 12.43 -4.73 -8.91
CA PRO A 64 13.78 -4.55 -8.37
C PRO A 64 14.01 -5.31 -7.07
N TRP A 65 13.04 -5.32 -6.16
CA TRP A 65 13.10 -6.03 -4.88
C TRP A 65 13.33 -7.55 -4.96
N ARG A 66 13.15 -8.17 -6.13
CA ARG A 66 13.47 -9.58 -6.37
C ARG A 66 14.75 -9.78 -7.18
N GLU A 67 15.23 -8.76 -7.86
CA GLU A 67 16.31 -8.84 -8.84
C GLU A 67 17.63 -8.27 -8.31
N TRP A 68 17.58 -7.29 -7.40
CA TRP A 68 18.76 -6.60 -6.91
C TRP A 68 19.30 -7.14 -5.58
N ASP A 69 20.53 -6.74 -5.24
CA ASP A 69 21.18 -7.05 -3.96
C ASP A 69 20.99 -5.94 -2.90
N LEU A 70 20.06 -5.01 -3.10
CA LEU A 70 19.76 -3.95 -2.13
C LEU A 70 18.77 -4.44 -1.08
N ASN A 71 19.32 -4.98 0.00
CA ASN A 71 18.62 -5.75 1.02
C ASN A 71 18.46 -5.05 2.37
N SER A 72 18.92 -3.80 2.52
CA SER A 72 18.78 -3.04 3.77
C SER A 72 18.55 -1.55 3.51
N ARG A 73 18.08 -0.84 4.53
CA ARG A 73 17.91 0.62 4.44
C ARG A 73 19.24 1.32 4.24
N GLU A 74 20.30 0.84 4.89
CA GLU A 74 21.66 1.37 4.78
C GLU A 74 22.21 1.19 3.36
N SER A 75 22.01 0.01 2.74
CA SER A 75 22.43 -0.20 1.36
C SER A 75 21.65 0.66 0.37
N LEU A 76 20.36 0.88 0.59
CA LEU A 76 19.55 1.83 -0.20
C LEU A 76 20.02 3.27 -0.03
N LEU A 77 20.36 3.69 1.20
CA LEU A 77 20.88 5.04 1.46
C LEU A 77 22.28 5.24 0.84
N ALA A 78 23.13 4.22 0.91
CA ALA A 78 24.44 4.24 0.26
C ALA A 78 24.32 4.29 -1.27
N TYR A 79 23.38 3.53 -1.85
CA TYR A 79 23.07 3.58 -3.27
C TYR A 79 22.58 4.98 -3.67
N ALA A 80 21.62 5.55 -2.92
CA ALA A 80 21.12 6.89 -3.17
C ALA A 80 22.22 7.95 -3.09
N ALA A 81 23.10 7.88 -2.08
CA ALA A 81 24.23 8.79 -1.93
C ALA A 81 25.23 8.67 -3.09
N LYS A 82 25.58 7.44 -3.48
CA LYS A 82 26.50 7.16 -4.60
C LYS A 82 25.96 7.66 -5.94
N HIS A 83 24.64 7.64 -6.12
CA HIS A 83 23.96 8.03 -7.36
C HIS A 83 23.33 9.44 -7.28
N GLU A 84 23.67 10.23 -6.27
CA GLU A 84 23.21 11.62 -6.09
C GLU A 84 21.67 11.76 -6.08
N ILE A 85 20.96 10.73 -5.60
CA ILE A 85 19.50 10.72 -5.47
C ILE A 85 19.12 11.45 -4.17
N PRO A 86 18.41 12.58 -4.23
CA PRO A 86 18.02 13.32 -3.03
C PRO A 86 16.97 12.54 -2.24
N ILE A 87 17.29 12.20 -0.99
CA ILE A 87 16.36 11.54 -0.06
C ILE A 87 15.84 12.54 0.97
N ALA A 88 14.54 12.79 0.97
CA ALA A 88 13.88 13.55 2.01
C ALA A 88 13.96 12.78 3.34
N LYS A 89 14.86 13.20 4.24
CA LYS A 89 14.87 12.68 5.61
C LYS A 89 13.65 13.22 6.34
N LYS A 90 12.76 12.34 6.82
CA LYS A 90 11.69 12.74 7.73
C LYS A 90 12.33 13.22 9.06
N PRO A 91 12.08 14.47 9.49
CA PRO A 91 12.46 14.90 10.83
C PRO A 91 11.79 13.98 11.86
N GLY A 92 12.55 13.42 12.79
CA GLY A 92 12.02 12.52 13.83
C GLY A 92 12.01 11.02 13.52
N GLY A 93 12.53 10.60 12.35
CA GLY A 93 12.54 9.19 11.96
C GLY A 93 11.33 8.80 11.10
N GLY A 94 11.39 7.62 10.48
CA GLY A 94 10.28 7.07 9.72
C GLY A 94 9.16 6.57 10.63
N SER A 95 7.98 6.29 10.05
CA SER A 95 6.97 5.49 10.74
C SER A 95 7.59 4.12 11.09
N PRO A 96 7.43 3.62 12.32
CA PRO A 96 7.88 2.27 12.67
C PRO A 96 7.04 1.19 11.97
N TYR A 97 5.88 1.55 11.44
CA TYR A 97 4.96 0.66 10.74
C TYR A 97 5.01 0.89 9.22
N SER A 98 4.88 -0.19 8.47
CA SER A 98 4.50 -0.17 7.06
C SER A 98 3.02 0.20 6.98
N MET A 99 2.68 1.14 6.10
CA MET A 99 1.35 1.74 6.04
C MET A 99 0.92 1.94 4.60
N ASP A 100 -0.31 1.58 4.30
CA ASP A 100 -0.98 1.85 3.03
C ASP A 100 -2.33 2.54 3.29
N ALA A 101 -2.62 3.60 2.56
CA ALA A 101 -3.80 4.41 2.78
C ALA A 101 -4.41 4.87 1.45
N ASN A 102 -5.72 4.74 1.34
CA ASN A 102 -6.52 5.25 0.24
C ASN A 102 -7.91 5.65 0.76
N ALA A 103 -8.77 6.26 -0.07
CA ALA A 103 -10.06 6.76 0.38
C ALA A 103 -10.97 5.71 1.10
N LEU A 104 -10.73 4.42 0.87
CA LEU A 104 -11.52 3.34 1.49
C LEU A 104 -10.99 2.89 2.85
N HIS A 105 -9.67 2.98 3.09
CA HIS A 105 -9.07 2.43 4.31
C HIS A 105 -7.64 2.90 4.55
N ILE A 106 -7.16 2.61 5.76
CA ILE A 106 -5.75 2.63 6.12
C ILE A 106 -5.37 1.28 6.73
N SER A 107 -4.24 0.73 6.32
CA SER A 107 -3.67 -0.51 6.88
C SER A 107 -2.32 -0.21 7.54
N TYR A 108 -2.01 -0.96 8.60
CA TYR A 108 -0.75 -0.90 9.33
C TYR A 108 -0.21 -2.32 9.52
N GLU A 109 1.09 -2.51 9.34
CA GLU A 109 1.78 -3.78 9.56
C GLU A 109 3.23 -3.56 9.99
N GLY A 110 3.87 -4.63 10.48
CA GLY A 110 5.29 -4.64 10.86
C GLY A 110 5.56 -4.04 12.24
N GLY A 111 6.82 -4.13 12.67
CA GLY A 111 7.24 -3.64 13.98
C GLY A 111 6.55 -4.42 15.10
N GLY A 112 6.09 -3.72 16.15
CA GLY A 112 5.40 -4.36 17.28
C GLY A 112 4.11 -5.11 16.91
N LEU A 113 3.49 -4.78 15.78
CA LEU A 113 2.25 -5.43 15.32
C LEU A 113 2.44 -6.89 14.87
N GLU A 114 3.68 -7.33 14.69
CA GLU A 114 3.96 -8.74 14.37
C GLU A 114 3.79 -9.68 15.57
N ASP A 115 3.72 -9.13 16.80
CA ASP A 115 3.36 -9.86 18.01
C ASP A 115 1.87 -9.66 18.32
N PRO A 116 1.00 -10.67 18.16
CA PRO A 116 -0.43 -10.56 18.45
C PRO A 116 -0.75 -10.26 19.92
N TRP A 117 0.22 -10.43 20.83
CA TRP A 117 0.07 -10.11 22.25
C TRP A 117 0.45 -8.67 22.60
N TRP A 118 0.98 -7.92 21.62
CA TRP A 118 1.39 -6.54 21.80
C TRP A 118 0.25 -5.58 21.47
N CYS A 119 -0.05 -4.68 22.41
CA CYS A 119 -1.08 -3.66 22.22
C CYS A 119 -0.50 -2.45 21.45
N PRO A 120 -1.12 -2.04 20.31
CA PRO A 120 -0.68 -0.86 19.59
C PRO A 120 -0.86 0.43 20.40
N PRO A 121 0.08 1.39 20.34
CA PRO A 121 -0.07 2.70 20.97
C PRO A 121 -1.12 3.55 20.23
N ASP A 122 -1.74 4.50 20.94
CA ASP A 122 -2.81 5.34 20.39
C ASP A 122 -2.37 6.22 19.21
N ASP A 123 -1.08 6.56 19.12
CA ASP A 123 -0.53 7.44 18.08
C ASP A 123 -0.42 6.76 16.70
N ILE A 124 -0.74 5.47 16.60
CA ILE A 124 -0.83 4.76 15.32
C ILE A 124 -2.07 5.17 14.51
N TRP A 125 -3.16 5.56 15.17
CA TRP A 125 -4.45 5.81 14.54
C TRP A 125 -4.52 7.20 13.91
N ARG A 126 -4.67 7.27 12.58
CA ARG A 126 -4.71 8.55 11.84
C ARG A 126 -6.09 9.13 11.59
N TRP A 127 -7.09 8.27 11.40
CA TRP A 127 -8.44 8.68 10.96
C TRP A 127 -9.52 8.47 12.00
N THR A 128 -9.24 7.64 12.99
CA THR A 128 -10.16 7.28 14.05
C THR A 128 -9.64 7.84 15.37
N LYS A 129 -10.55 8.24 16.24
CA LYS A 129 -10.25 8.55 17.64
C LYS A 129 -10.46 7.31 18.50
N ASN A 130 -9.78 7.24 19.63
CA ASN A 130 -10.12 6.28 20.66
C ASN A 130 -11.60 6.51 21.06
N PRO A 131 -12.43 5.45 21.17
CA PRO A 131 -13.82 5.58 21.61
C PRO A 131 -13.99 6.35 22.93
N GLU A 132 -13.02 6.30 23.84
CA GLU A 132 -13.04 7.06 25.11
C GLU A 132 -12.93 8.58 24.91
N ASP A 133 -12.35 9.02 23.78
CA ASP A 133 -12.21 10.44 23.39
C ASP A 133 -13.32 10.91 22.44
N ALA A 134 -14.30 10.05 22.13
CA ALA A 134 -15.40 10.40 21.24
C ALA A 134 -16.38 11.39 21.90
N PRO A 135 -17.07 12.25 21.12
CA PRO A 135 -18.12 13.12 21.67
C PRO A 135 -19.21 12.31 22.37
N ASN A 136 -19.72 12.83 23.49
CA ASN A 136 -20.86 12.24 24.21
C ASN A 136 -22.22 12.50 23.54
N GLU A 137 -22.22 13.23 22.44
CA GLU A 137 -23.41 13.55 21.65
C GLU A 137 -23.44 12.66 20.40
N ALA A 138 -24.57 12.01 20.16
CA ALA A 138 -24.75 11.17 18.99
C ALA A 138 -24.91 12.02 17.72
N GLU A 139 -24.32 11.54 16.62
CA GLU A 139 -24.52 12.11 15.29
C GLU A 139 -25.48 11.21 14.51
N GLU A 140 -26.58 11.79 14.00
CA GLU A 140 -27.52 11.08 13.14
C GLU A 140 -27.14 11.30 11.67
N ILE A 141 -26.84 10.20 10.97
CA ILE A 141 -26.44 10.22 9.56
C ILE A 141 -27.45 9.38 8.77
N THR A 142 -28.02 9.97 7.71
CA THR A 142 -28.87 9.25 6.76
C THR A 142 -28.07 8.97 5.49
N VAL A 143 -27.98 7.69 5.12
CA VAL A 143 -27.34 7.24 3.86
C VAL A 143 -28.41 6.59 2.99
N SER A 144 -28.62 7.15 1.80
CA SER A 144 -29.54 6.58 0.80
C SER A 144 -28.78 5.68 -0.17
N PHE A 145 -29.48 4.72 -0.77
CA PHE A 145 -28.92 3.87 -1.80
C PHE A 145 -29.85 3.83 -3.01
N GLU A 146 -29.28 3.82 -4.20
CA GLU A 146 -29.98 3.47 -5.43
C GLU A 146 -29.30 2.27 -6.08
N LYS A 147 -30.04 1.16 -6.24
CA LYS A 147 -29.58 -0.06 -6.94
C LYS A 147 -28.26 -0.66 -6.40
N GLY A 148 -27.96 -0.42 -5.13
CA GLY A 148 -26.78 -0.97 -4.44
C GLY A 148 -25.59 -0.01 -4.38
N ASP A 149 -25.68 1.17 -4.99
CA ASP A 149 -24.73 2.26 -4.82
C ASP A 149 -25.27 3.28 -3.81
N ALA A 150 -24.40 3.74 -2.90
CA ALA A 150 -24.69 4.76 -1.89
C ALA A 150 -24.45 6.18 -2.44
#